data_AF-A0A7V6PEA0-F1
#
_entry.id   AF-A0A7V6PEA0-F1
#
_cell.length_a   1.000
_cell.length_b   1.000
_cell.length_c   1.000
_cell.angle_alpha   90.00
_cell.angle_beta   90.00
_cell.angle_gamma   90.00
#
_symmetry.space_group_name_H-M   'P 1'
#
loop_
_entity.id
_entity.type
_entity.pdbx_description
1 polymer ?
#
loop_
_entity_poly.entity_id
_entity_poly.type
_entity_poly.pdbx_seq_one_letter_code
_entity_poly.pdbx_strand_id
1 'polypeptide(L)'
;AQAQLVTSGMIELSEVEEIANLGGVGEMLGHFFDANGQRLETALTARTIAASVENADMSRIIGLAGGISKADAIRAVLKSGRLYGLITDERTARALIQQPDGK
;
A
#
# COMPACT_ATOMS: atom_id res chain seq x y z
N ALA A 1 -11.66 4.09 5.62
CA ALA A 1 -12.09 5.46 5.98
C ALA A 1 -11.05 6.46 5.47
N GLN A 2 -11.48 7.32 4.54
CA GLN A 2 -10.76 8.41 3.84
C GLN A 2 -9.39 8.06 3.23
N ALA A 3 -9.39 7.27 2.15
CA ALA A 3 -8.27 7.24 1.22
C ALA A 3 -8.22 8.56 0.44
N GLN A 4 -7.02 9.14 0.25
CA GLN A 4 -6.85 10.43 -0.42
C GLN A 4 -7.43 10.42 -1.84
N LEU A 5 -7.33 9.29 -2.56
CA LEU A 5 -7.86 9.11 -3.91
C LEU A 5 -9.36 9.38 -4.01
N VAL A 6 -10.14 9.00 -2.99
CA VAL A 6 -11.58 9.26 -2.91
C VAL A 6 -11.84 10.72 -2.57
N THR A 7 -11.15 11.25 -1.56
CA THR A 7 -11.31 12.65 -1.12
C THR A 7 -10.98 13.65 -2.24
N SER A 8 -10.02 13.32 -3.11
CA SER A 8 -9.66 14.14 -4.27
C SER A 8 -10.53 13.91 -5.51
N GLY A 9 -11.51 12.99 -5.47
CA GLY A 9 -12.37 12.66 -6.60
C GLY A 9 -11.66 11.96 -7.76
N MET A 10 -10.53 11.29 -7.50
CA MET A 10 -9.82 10.52 -8.54
C MET A 10 -10.46 9.15 -8.77
N ILE A 11 -11.10 8.58 -7.74
CA ILE A 11 -11.79 7.30 -7.78
C ILE A 11 -13.09 7.38 -6.97
N GLU A 12 -14.05 6.54 -7.33
CA GLU A 12 -15.30 6.43 -6.62
C GLU A 12 -15.18 5.56 -5.37
N LEU A 13 -16.10 5.77 -4.41
CA LEU A 13 -16.12 4.96 -3.19
C LEU A 13 -16.35 3.47 -3.50
N SER A 14 -17.20 3.18 -4.50
CA SER A 14 -17.48 1.81 -4.95
C SER A 14 -16.24 1.08 -5.46
N GLU A 15 -15.30 1.80 -6.08
CA GLU A 15 -14.04 1.21 -6.55
C GLU A 15 -13.13 0.83 -5.37
N VAL A 16 -13.12 1.65 -4.30
CA VAL A 16 -12.41 1.31 -3.06
C VAL A 16 -13.04 0.11 -2.37
N GLU A 17 -14.37 0.02 -2.36
CA GLU A 17 -15.09 -1.13 -1.81
C GLU A 17 -14.79 -2.41 -2.59
N GLU A 18 -14.74 -2.36 -3.92
CA GLU A 18 -14.34 -3.49 -4.75
C GLU A 18 -12.91 -3.96 -4.41
N ILE A 19 -11.96 -3.04 -4.30
CA ILE A 19 -10.57 -3.33 -3.92
C ILE A 19 -10.50 -3.94 -2.53
N ALA A 20 -11.26 -3.41 -1.57
CA ALA A 20 -11.32 -3.96 -0.22
C ALA A 20 -11.91 -5.38 -0.21
N ASN A 21 -12.94 -5.66 -1.03
CA ASN A 21 -13.53 -6.99 -1.18
C ASN A 21 -12.55 -8.00 -1.80
N LEU A 22 -11.62 -7.53 -2.64
CA LEU A 22 -10.50 -8.34 -3.17
C LEU A 22 -9.37 -8.55 -2.14
N GLY A 23 -9.49 -7.99 -0.93
CA GLY A 23 -8.49 -8.10 0.14
C GLY A 23 -7.44 -7.00 0.13
N GLY A 24 -7.66 -5.92 -0.62
CA GLY A 24 -6.74 -4.79 -0.70
C GLY A 24 -6.64 -4.02 0.61
N VAL A 25 -5.42 -3.89 1.12
CA VAL A 25 -5.13 -3.21 2.40
C VAL A 25 -4.15 -2.05 2.24
N GLY A 26 -3.37 -2.02 1.15
CA GLY A 26 -2.40 -0.96 0.88
C GLY A 26 -2.31 -0.60 -0.60
N GLU A 27 -1.75 0.57 -0.89
CA GLU A 27 -1.57 1.09 -2.24
C GLU A 27 -0.21 1.78 -2.36
N MET A 28 0.46 1.60 -3.50
CA MET A 28 1.66 2.33 -3.86
C MET A 28 1.70 2.57 -5.38
N LEU A 29 1.74 3.84 -5.79
CA LEU A 29 1.85 4.29 -7.19
C LEU A 29 0.73 3.75 -8.11
N GLY A 30 -0.50 3.63 -7.60
CA GLY A 30 -1.67 3.10 -8.32
C GLY A 30 -1.80 1.58 -8.29
N HIS A 31 -0.90 0.88 -7.59
CA HIS A 31 -0.93 -0.57 -7.41
C HIS A 31 -1.43 -0.92 -6.02
N PHE A 32 -2.41 -1.82 -5.95
CA PHE A 32 -2.99 -2.27 -4.69
C PHE A 32 -2.38 -3.58 -4.22
N PHE A 33 -2.26 -3.75 -2.91
CA PHE A 33 -1.62 -4.90 -2.27
C PHE A 33 -2.49 -5.51 -1.18
N ASP A 34 -2.47 -6.83 -1.09
CA ASP A 34 -3.08 -7.58 0.01
C ASP A 34 -2.20 -7.58 1.27
N ALA A 35 -2.69 -8.17 2.36
CA ALA A 35 -1.96 -8.23 3.64
C ALA A 35 -0.66 -9.06 3.60
N ASN A 36 -0.45 -9.84 2.54
CA ASN A 36 0.76 -10.61 2.27
C ASN A 36 1.74 -9.85 1.37
N GLY A 37 1.37 -8.67 0.88
CA GLY A 37 2.16 -7.88 -0.06
C GLY A 37 2.06 -8.35 -1.51
N GLN A 38 1.09 -9.21 -1.83
CA GLN A 38 0.81 -9.61 -3.20
C GLN A 38 0.01 -8.52 -3.91
N ARG A 39 0.40 -8.20 -5.14
CA ARG A 39 -0.33 -7.22 -5.95
C ARG A 39 -1.68 -7.78 -6.35
N LEU A 40 -2.72 -6.96 -6.22
CA LEU A 40 -4.05 -7.27 -6.72
C LEU A 40 -4.21 -6.79 -8.15
N GLU A 41 -4.83 -7.63 -8.99
CA GLU A 41 -5.33 -7.20 -10.29
C GLU A 41 -6.73 -6.62 -10.10
N THR A 42 -6.89 -5.35 -10.47
CA THR A 42 -8.14 -4.61 -10.27
C THR A 42 -8.53 -3.90 -11.56
N ALA A 43 -9.83 -3.71 -11.79
CA ALA A 43 -10.31 -2.95 -12.94
C ALA A 43 -9.78 -1.50 -12.94
N LEU A 44 -9.58 -0.92 -11.74
CA LEU A 44 -9.01 0.42 -11.57
C LEU A 44 -7.55 0.48 -12.01
N THR A 45 -6.70 -0.44 -11.55
CA THR A 45 -5.28 -0.46 -11.97
C THR A 45 -5.14 -0.72 -13.46
N ALA A 46 -5.99 -1.57 -14.05
CA ALA A 46 -5.96 -1.90 -15.48
C ALA A 46 -6.20 -0.69 -16.42
N ARG A 47 -6.92 0.34 -15.94
CA ARG A 47 -7.22 1.57 -16.69
C ARG A 47 -6.40 2.78 -16.24
N THR A 48 -5.49 2.61 -15.28
CA THR A 48 -4.67 3.69 -14.73
C THR A 48 -3.29 3.71 -15.37
N ILE A 49 -2.85 4.87 -15.84
CA ILE A 49 -1.45 5.08 -16.24
C ILE A 49 -0.63 5.25 -14.96
N ALA A 50 0.00 4.16 -14.52
CA ALA A 50 0.78 4.10 -13.29
C ALA A 50 2.27 3.87 -13.59
N ALA A 51 3.14 4.37 -12.72
CA ALA A 51 4.55 3.99 -12.75
C ALA A 51 4.66 2.48 -12.50
N SER A 52 5.48 1.78 -13.30
CA SER A 52 5.67 0.35 -13.12
C SER A 52 6.47 0.09 -11.84
N VAL A 53 5.86 -0.61 -10.88
CA VAL A 53 6.53 -1.16 -9.68
C VAL A 53 7.23 -2.50 -9.96
N GLU A 54 6.94 -3.13 -11.10
CA GLU A 54 7.54 -4.41 -11.48
C GLU A 54 8.90 -4.25 -12.14
N ASN A 55 9.03 -3.24 -13.00
CA ASN A 55 10.22 -3.00 -13.81
C ASN A 55 11.15 -1.94 -13.21
N ALA A 56 10.79 -1.38 -12.05
CA ALA A 56 11.63 -0.42 -11.37
C ALA A 56 12.87 -1.10 -10.79
N ASP A 57 14.02 -0.44 -10.93
CA ASP A 57 15.22 -0.80 -10.18
C ASP A 57 14.92 -0.67 -8.68
N MET A 58 14.79 -1.82 -8.05
CA MET A 58 14.41 -2.00 -6.65
C MET A 58 15.36 -1.29 -5.69
N SER A 59 16.58 -0.97 -6.13
CA SER A 59 17.58 -0.23 -5.35
C SER A 59 17.26 1.27 -5.17
N ARG A 60 16.16 1.78 -5.76
CA ARG A 60 15.88 3.23 -5.82
C ARG A 60 14.54 3.70 -5.27
N ILE A 61 13.70 2.82 -4.73
CA ILE A 61 12.37 3.24 -4.21
C ILE A 61 12.43 3.45 -2.70
N ILE A 62 12.28 4.70 -2.26
CA ILE A 62 12.18 5.05 -0.83
C ILE A 62 10.72 5.43 -0.55
N GLY A 63 10.08 4.69 0.36
CA GLY A 63 8.74 5.03 0.86
C GLY A 63 8.80 6.13 1.92
N LEU A 64 7.85 7.05 1.90
CA LEU A 64 7.62 8.02 2.97
C LEU A 64 6.19 7.86 3.47
N ALA A 65 6.03 7.30 4.67
CA ALA A 65 4.71 7.09 5.25
C ALA A 65 4.79 7.03 6.78
N GLY A 66 3.73 7.48 7.44
CA GLY A 66 3.64 7.51 8.89
C GLY A 66 2.18 7.64 9.36
N GLY A 67 1.97 7.36 10.64
CA GLY A 67 0.67 7.26 11.29
C GLY A 67 0.23 5.82 11.53
N ILE A 68 -0.19 5.54 12.78
CA ILE A 68 -0.70 4.23 13.22
C ILE A 68 -1.86 3.74 12.36
N SER A 69 -2.73 4.64 11.90
CA SER A 69 -3.86 4.29 11.02
C SER A 69 -3.44 3.72 9.66
N LYS A 70 -2.16 3.85 9.28
CA LYS A 70 -1.60 3.32 8.03
C LYS A 70 -0.70 2.10 8.25
N ALA A 71 -0.54 1.61 9.48
CA ALA A 71 0.43 0.55 9.79
C ALA A 71 0.23 -0.71 8.93
N ASP A 72 -1.01 -1.16 8.74
CA ASP A 72 -1.30 -2.35 7.94
C ASP A 72 -1.02 -2.15 6.45
N ALA A 73 -1.39 -0.98 5.91
CA ALA A 73 -1.08 -0.61 4.53
C ALA A 73 0.43 -0.54 4.28
N ILE A 74 1.18 0.08 5.20
CA ILE A 74 2.64 0.17 5.13
C ILE A 74 3.25 -1.23 5.22
N ARG A 75 2.75 -2.10 6.12
CA ARG A 75 3.21 -3.49 6.25
C ARG A 75 2.98 -4.30 4.98
N ALA A 76 1.83 -4.16 4.33
CA ALA A 76 1.53 -4.80 3.05
C ALA A 76 2.52 -4.38 1.96
N VAL A 77 2.75 -3.07 1.82
CA VAL A 77 3.72 -2.54 0.84
C VAL A 77 5.14 -3.01 1.17
N LEU A 78 5.56 -3.05 2.45
CA LEU A 78 6.86 -3.58 2.84
C LEU A 78 7.01 -5.07 2.48
N LYS A 79 5.98 -5.88 2.72
CA LYS A 79 5.97 -7.32 2.38
C LYS A 79 6.05 -7.58 0.88
N SER A 80 5.62 -6.64 0.03
CA SER A 80 5.78 -6.75 -1.41
C SER A 80 7.25 -6.80 -1.85
N GLY A 81 8.17 -6.40 -0.97
CA GLY A 81 9.61 -6.35 -1.23
C GLY A 81 10.01 -5.21 -2.17
N ARG A 82 9.09 -4.34 -2.59
CA ARG A 82 9.28 -3.30 -3.62
C ARG A 82 10.02 -2.04 -3.17
N LEU A 83 10.25 -1.86 -1.87
CA LEU A 83 10.94 -0.69 -1.32
C LEU A 83 12.40 -1.01 -0.98
N TYR A 84 13.31 -0.13 -1.38
CA TYR A 84 14.69 -0.11 -0.87
C TYR A 84 14.73 0.32 0.60
N GLY A 85 13.89 1.29 0.97
CA GLY A 85 13.84 1.82 2.33
C GLY A 85 12.53 2.52 2.64
N LEU A 86 12.31 2.78 3.93
CA LEU A 86 11.15 3.51 4.45
C LEU A 86 11.62 4.61 5.39
N ILE A 87 11.12 5.83 5.17
CA ILE A 87 11.18 6.94 6.11
C ILE A 87 9.81 7.00 6.81
N THR A 88 9.81 6.91 8.14
CA THR A 88 8.60 6.89 8.95
C THR A 88 8.83 7.53 10.33
N ASP A 89 7.76 7.81 11.07
CA ASP A 89 7.83 8.29 12.44
C ASP A 89 8.05 7.15 13.44
N GLU A 90 8.53 7.48 14.64
CA GLU A 90 8.88 6.51 15.69
C GLU A 90 7.70 5.60 16.07
N ARG A 91 6.49 6.14 16.20
CA ARG A 91 5.32 5.38 16.64
C ARG A 91 4.95 4.33 15.60
N THR A 92 4.99 4.72 14.32
CA THR A 92 4.74 3.82 13.20
C THR A 92 5.84 2.77 13.07
N ALA A 93 7.13 3.15 13.20
CA ALA A 93 8.24 2.21 13.19
C ALA A 93 8.07 1.12 14.26
N ARG A 94 7.72 1.50 15.50
CA ARG A 94 7.47 0.56 16.60
C ARG A 94 6.32 -0.39 16.27
N ALA A 95 5.22 0.11 15.72
CA ALA A 95 4.09 -0.72 15.32
C ALA A 95 4.45 -1.70 14.19
N LEU A 96 5.33 -1.32 13.26
CA LEU A 96 5.74 -2.16 12.14
C LEU A 96 6.65 -3.33 12.56
N ILE A 97 7.54 -3.12 13.52
CA ILE A 97 8.45 -4.17 14.03
C ILE A 97 7.81 -5.07 15.07
N GLN A 98 6.73 -4.62 15.73
CA GLN A 98 5.89 -5.49 16.54
C GLN A 98 5.22 -6.51 15.61
N GLN A 99 5.50 -7.79 15.82
CA GLN A 99 4.78 -8.84 15.12
C GLN A 99 3.37 -8.94 15.71
N PRO A 100 2.33 -9.12 14.88
CA PRO A 100 1.05 -9.62 15.39
C PRO A 100 1.31 -11.05 15.89
N ASP A 101 1.51 -11.17 17.20
CA ASP A 101 1.74 -12.38 18.00
C ASP A 101 2.58 -13.48 17.36
N GLY A 102 3.79 -13.65 17.89
CA GLY A 102 4.70 -14.73 17.55
C GLY A 102 4.04 -16.11 17.62
N LYS A 103 4.08 -16.79 16.48
CA LYS A 103 4.43 -18.20 16.41
C LYS A 103 5.83 -18.32 15.83
#